data_AF-A0A0C9XZC5-F1
#
_entry.id   AF-A0A0C9XZC5-F1
#
_cell.length_a   1.000
_cell.length_b   1.000
_cell.length_c   1.000
_cell.angle_alpha   90.00
_cell.angle_beta   90.00
_cell.angle_gamma   90.00
#
_symmetry.space_group_name_H-M   'P 1'
#
loop_
_entity.id
_entity.type
_entity.pdbx_description
1 polymer ?
#
loop_
_entity_poly.entity_id
_entity_poly.type
_entity_poly.pdbx_seq_one_letter_code
_entity_poly.pdbx_strand_id
1 'polypeptide(L)'
;MRSNEERPLYNEDGKASKPAFSEDGRGGTEPTPQLRAGVRYVYYRLYTKDGPLASIYPIYSNDRFISRILSISVRPPHTATSLKRHLCKIEGLTSENCTLYQSLSENTALEDFTRLSLRGTPGPGSSVGDPIALVSGHVRQSQVESSAASQELLERDFEQRYVYYHVYDEQGETVSKTSFDENTPSLGRVNTLAIPPPHTVGSLKNHLIASENILARNVQIFEDEDGESPMNDTDAIALLSDSFPGCMEDQPIAVTYEVQGAGVGPNNINNEPQTTGLQATFTRKIKATQNWNLGDYDNRWHSLKKGDIFHTNGVLRKEEWRYNGTGRTSVWDCYLATNSAGRVAFVVRCYISFC
;
A
#
# COMPACT_ATOMS: atom_id res chain seq x y z
N MET A 1 -9.82 34.44 -77.98
CA MET A 1 -8.78 33.56 -78.55
C MET A 1 -7.88 33.16 -77.38
N ARG A 2 -7.90 31.91 -76.90
CA ARG A 2 -7.14 30.74 -77.45
C ARG A 2 -5.66 31.13 -77.65
N SER A 3 -4.63 30.43 -77.18
CA SER A 3 -4.46 29.11 -76.52
C SER A 3 -2.95 28.88 -76.40
N ASN A 4 -2.52 28.09 -75.38
CA ASN A 4 -1.41 27.11 -75.36
C ASN A 4 0.01 27.59 -75.76
N GLU A 5 1.13 26.99 -75.36
CA GLU A 5 1.56 25.88 -74.50
C GLU A 5 3.10 26.04 -74.43
N GLU A 6 3.74 25.78 -73.30
CA GLU A 6 5.02 25.05 -73.30
C GLU A 6 5.32 24.52 -71.89
N ARG A 7 5.43 23.20 -71.78
CA ARG A 7 5.97 22.47 -70.62
C ARG A 7 7.50 22.64 -70.59
N PRO A 8 8.15 22.39 -69.44
CA PRO A 8 8.83 21.10 -69.35
C PRO A 8 8.76 20.39 -67.97
N LEU A 9 8.68 19.05 -68.08
CA LEU A 9 9.37 17.98 -67.35
C LEU A 9 9.40 17.95 -65.80
N TYR A 10 8.84 16.84 -65.30
CA TYR A 10 9.10 16.21 -64.00
C TYR A 10 10.60 15.99 -63.75
N ASN A 11 11.02 16.14 -62.49
CA ASN A 11 11.77 15.11 -61.76
C ASN A 11 11.67 15.35 -60.24
N GLU A 12 11.48 14.24 -59.53
CA GLU A 12 11.47 14.08 -58.09
C GLU A 12 12.82 14.50 -57.46
N ASP A 13 12.78 15.11 -56.28
CA ASP A 13 13.33 14.51 -55.06
C ASP A 13 13.43 15.57 -53.95
N GLY A 14 12.51 15.44 -52.98
CA GLY A 14 12.53 16.20 -51.75
C GLY A 14 13.63 15.70 -50.81
N LYS A 15 14.52 16.59 -50.40
CA LYS A 15 15.37 16.39 -49.23
C LYS A 15 15.31 17.65 -48.36
N ALA A 16 14.37 17.64 -47.42
CA ALA A 16 14.31 18.61 -46.35
C ALA A 16 15.43 18.34 -45.33
N SER A 17 16.00 19.43 -44.85
CA SER A 17 17.14 19.61 -43.97
C SER A 17 17.04 18.87 -42.62
N LYS A 18 18.13 18.19 -42.25
CA LYS A 18 18.41 17.75 -40.88
C LYS A 18 18.81 18.96 -40.01
N PRO A 19 18.33 19.11 -38.77
CA PRO A 19 19.08 19.82 -37.76
C PRO A 19 20.11 18.87 -37.13
N ALA A 20 21.33 19.35 -37.00
CA ALA A 20 22.40 18.69 -36.27
C ALA A 20 22.07 18.68 -34.77
N PHE A 21 22.06 17.50 -34.17
CA PHE A 21 22.16 17.35 -32.72
C PHE A 21 23.57 16.86 -32.40
N SER A 22 24.25 17.66 -31.60
CA SER A 22 25.54 17.40 -30.99
C SER A 22 25.43 16.15 -30.12
N GLU A 23 26.32 15.18 -30.36
CA GLU A 23 26.59 14.10 -29.43
C GLU A 23 27.38 14.67 -28.24
N ASP A 24 26.85 14.52 -27.04
CA ASP A 24 27.66 14.18 -25.86
C ASP A 24 26.75 13.70 -24.72
N GLY A 25 27.11 12.57 -24.11
CA GLY A 25 26.59 12.14 -22.81
C GLY A 25 25.73 10.88 -22.82
N ARG A 26 26.37 9.74 -22.52
CA ARG A 26 25.78 8.44 -22.14
C ARG A 26 24.49 8.55 -21.32
N GLY A 27 23.44 7.92 -21.81
CA GLY A 27 22.23 7.59 -21.06
C GLY A 27 21.36 6.64 -21.88
N GLY A 28 21.72 5.36 -21.90
CA GLY A 28 20.95 4.32 -22.59
C GLY A 28 19.56 4.21 -21.97
N THR A 29 18.59 4.92 -22.53
CA THR A 29 17.17 4.66 -22.29
C THR A 29 16.74 3.70 -23.39
N GLU A 30 16.40 2.46 -23.04
CA GLU A 30 15.81 1.55 -24.02
C GLU A 30 14.59 2.21 -24.69
N PRO A 31 14.45 2.12 -26.01
CA PRO A 31 13.31 2.72 -26.69
C PRO A 31 12.04 2.01 -26.25
N THR A 32 11.15 2.75 -25.59
CA THR A 32 9.78 2.29 -25.32
C THR A 32 9.17 1.79 -26.64
N PRO A 33 8.49 0.63 -26.67
CA PRO A 33 7.89 0.10 -27.89
C PRO A 33 7.07 1.17 -28.59
N GLN A 34 7.39 1.49 -29.84
CA GLN A 34 6.72 2.55 -30.58
C GLN A 34 5.23 2.19 -30.75
N LEU A 35 4.38 2.80 -29.93
CA LEU A 35 2.94 2.65 -30.01
C LEU A 35 2.43 3.23 -31.33
N ARG A 36 1.37 2.63 -31.91
CA ARG A 36 0.65 3.22 -33.05
C ARG A 36 0.22 4.66 -32.71
N ALA A 37 0.21 5.53 -33.72
CA ALA A 37 -0.27 6.90 -33.58
C ALA A 37 -1.64 6.94 -32.88
N GLY A 38 -1.73 7.68 -31.77
CA GLY A 38 -2.95 7.83 -30.96
C GLY A 38 -3.19 6.77 -29.88
N VAL A 39 -2.36 5.73 -29.78
CA VAL A 39 -2.36 4.78 -28.65
C VAL A 39 -1.39 5.28 -27.58
N ARG A 40 -1.84 5.27 -26.33
CA ARG A 40 -1.07 5.74 -25.17
C ARG A 40 -1.19 4.74 -24.03
N TYR A 41 -0.16 4.67 -23.21
CA TYR A 41 -0.30 4.04 -21.90
C TYR A 41 -1.05 4.98 -20.97
N VAL A 42 -1.92 4.39 -20.14
CA VAL A 42 -2.58 5.04 -19.01
C VAL A 42 -2.06 4.34 -17.77
N TYR A 43 -1.23 5.03 -17.01
CA TYR A 43 -0.70 4.57 -15.73
C TYR A 43 -1.76 4.75 -14.64
N TYR A 44 -1.86 3.75 -13.77
CA TYR A 44 -2.78 3.79 -12.65
C TYR A 44 -2.16 3.16 -11.40
N ARG A 45 -2.54 3.66 -10.24
CA ARG A 45 -2.13 3.19 -8.92
C ARG A 45 -3.35 2.79 -8.11
N LEU A 46 -3.23 1.67 -7.40
CA LEU A 46 -4.34 1.09 -6.66
C LEU A 46 -4.19 1.32 -5.17
N TYR A 47 -5.32 1.58 -4.51
CA TYR A 47 -5.39 1.84 -3.10
C TYR A 47 -6.58 1.13 -2.45
N THR A 48 -6.46 0.96 -1.14
CA THR A 48 -7.58 0.84 -0.21
C THR A 48 -7.68 2.12 0.60
N LYS A 49 -8.66 2.22 1.50
CA LYS A 49 -8.72 3.34 2.45
C LYS A 49 -7.52 3.40 3.41
N ASP A 50 -6.87 2.26 3.62
CA ASP A 50 -5.83 2.10 4.64
C ASP A 50 -4.41 2.15 4.06
N GLY A 51 -4.27 2.24 2.72
CA GLY A 51 -2.98 2.24 2.07
C GLY A 51 -2.98 1.63 0.67
N PRO A 52 -1.81 1.33 0.10
CA PRO A 52 -1.68 0.91 -1.28
C PRO A 52 -2.11 -0.55 -1.48
N LEU A 53 -2.69 -0.84 -2.65
CA LEU A 53 -3.18 -2.17 -3.02
C LEU A 53 -2.33 -2.72 -4.17
N ALA A 54 -1.74 -3.91 -4.01
CA ALA A 54 -0.87 -4.45 -5.08
C ALA A 54 -1.68 -4.72 -6.36
N SER A 55 -1.19 -4.32 -7.53
CA SER A 55 -1.81 -4.71 -8.81
C SER A 55 -1.59 -6.20 -9.09
N ILE A 56 -2.53 -6.83 -9.80
CA ILE A 56 -2.34 -8.18 -10.38
C ILE A 56 -1.26 -8.14 -11.47
N TYR A 57 -1.12 -6.99 -12.14
CA TYR A 57 -0.23 -6.73 -13.26
C TYR A 57 0.74 -5.58 -12.97
N PRO A 58 1.61 -5.69 -11.93
CA PRO A 58 2.55 -4.62 -11.60
C PRO A 58 3.54 -4.38 -12.74
N ILE A 59 3.99 -3.14 -12.92
CA ILE A 59 5.08 -2.83 -13.88
C ILE A 59 6.44 -3.10 -13.24
N TYR A 60 6.58 -2.77 -11.96
CA TYR A 60 7.85 -2.76 -11.26
C TYR A 60 7.87 -3.76 -10.10
N SER A 61 9.05 -4.35 -9.85
CA SER A 61 9.26 -5.29 -8.74
C SER A 61 9.23 -4.57 -7.38
N ASN A 62 9.83 -3.39 -7.32
CA ASN A 62 9.93 -2.55 -6.12
C ASN A 62 8.75 -1.57 -5.94
N ASP A 63 7.85 -1.47 -6.93
CA ASP A 63 6.59 -0.73 -6.82
C ASP A 63 5.44 -1.55 -7.41
N ARG A 64 4.91 -2.48 -6.60
CA ARG A 64 3.84 -3.41 -7.02
C ARG A 64 2.46 -2.77 -7.08
N PHE A 65 2.33 -1.50 -6.74
CA PHE A 65 1.04 -0.80 -6.61
C PHE A 65 0.67 -0.03 -7.88
N ILE A 66 1.63 0.13 -8.80
CA ILE A 66 1.45 0.82 -10.08
C ILE A 66 1.40 -0.16 -11.25
N SER A 67 0.49 0.13 -12.18
CA SER A 67 0.30 -0.63 -13.40
C SER A 67 -0.05 0.30 -14.57
N ARG A 68 -0.20 -0.28 -15.77
CA ARG A 68 -0.58 0.45 -16.98
C ARG A 68 -1.53 -0.36 -17.85
N ILE A 69 -2.43 0.34 -18.51
CA ILE A 69 -3.24 -0.20 -19.60
C ILE A 69 -2.97 0.59 -20.88
N LEU A 70 -3.38 0.03 -22.02
CA LEU A 70 -3.47 0.81 -23.25
C LEU A 70 -4.78 1.61 -23.25
N SER A 71 -4.74 2.86 -23.72
CA SER A 71 -5.92 3.73 -23.81
C SER A 71 -7.01 3.17 -24.74
N ILE A 72 -6.65 2.26 -25.65
CA ILE A 72 -7.59 1.54 -26.53
C ILE A 72 -8.35 0.42 -25.82
N SER A 73 -7.90 -0.02 -24.65
CA SER A 73 -8.56 -1.07 -23.87
C SER A 73 -9.83 -0.57 -23.17
N VAL A 74 -9.97 0.75 -23.03
CA VAL A 74 -11.15 1.39 -22.46
C VAL A 74 -12.21 1.57 -23.55
N ARG A 75 -13.43 1.09 -23.31
CA ARG A 75 -14.52 1.23 -24.26
C ARG A 75 -14.96 2.69 -24.41
N PRO A 76 -15.25 3.16 -25.63
CA PRO A 76 -16.00 4.40 -25.80
C PRO A 76 -17.42 4.31 -25.19
N PRO A 77 -18.00 5.43 -24.71
CA PRO A 77 -17.33 6.72 -24.49
C PRO A 77 -16.29 6.62 -23.36
N HIS A 78 -15.12 7.26 -23.52
CA HIS A 78 -14.09 7.29 -22.49
C HIS A 78 -14.52 8.21 -21.33
N THR A 79 -15.31 7.67 -20.41
CA THR A 79 -15.70 8.33 -19.16
C THR A 79 -15.01 7.71 -17.95
N ALA A 80 -15.07 8.38 -16.80
CA ALA A 80 -14.59 7.83 -15.52
C ALA A 80 -15.20 6.45 -15.23
N THR A 81 -16.51 6.25 -15.44
CA THR A 81 -17.14 4.92 -15.29
C THR A 81 -16.56 3.87 -16.23
N SER A 82 -16.32 4.22 -17.50
CA SER A 82 -15.80 3.27 -18.49
C SER A 82 -14.40 2.79 -18.12
N LEU A 83 -13.55 3.69 -17.62
CA LEU A 83 -12.20 3.39 -17.15
C LEU A 83 -12.26 2.62 -15.83
N LYS A 84 -13.02 3.10 -14.84
CA LYS A 84 -13.25 2.43 -13.55
C LYS A 84 -13.68 0.98 -13.75
N ARG A 85 -14.69 0.73 -14.59
CA ARG A 85 -15.17 -0.63 -14.90
C ARG A 85 -14.07 -1.50 -15.53
N HIS A 86 -13.26 -0.93 -16.43
CA HIS A 86 -12.17 -1.67 -17.05
C HIS A 86 -11.08 -2.04 -16.03
N LEU A 87 -10.60 -1.07 -15.24
CA LEU A 87 -9.60 -1.29 -14.19
C LEU A 87 -10.09 -2.29 -13.15
N CYS A 88 -11.32 -2.14 -12.66
CA CYS A 88 -11.90 -3.08 -11.70
C CYS A 88 -12.00 -4.50 -12.28
N LYS A 89 -12.37 -4.65 -13.56
CA LYS A 89 -12.44 -5.96 -14.21
C LYS A 89 -11.08 -6.65 -14.26
N ILE A 90 -10.02 -5.94 -14.66
CA ILE A 90 -8.68 -6.54 -14.79
C ILE A 90 -8.05 -6.80 -13.41
N GLU A 91 -8.36 -5.98 -12.41
CA GLU A 91 -7.82 -6.13 -11.05
C GLU A 91 -8.66 -7.05 -10.13
N GLY A 92 -9.78 -7.59 -10.63
CA GLY A 92 -10.68 -8.43 -9.82
C GLY A 92 -11.40 -7.68 -8.70
N LEU A 93 -11.73 -6.40 -8.92
CA LEU A 93 -12.42 -5.52 -7.98
C LEU A 93 -13.88 -5.28 -8.39
N THR A 94 -14.71 -4.89 -7.41
CA THR A 94 -16.10 -4.47 -7.64
C THR A 94 -16.16 -2.97 -7.90
N SER A 95 -16.65 -2.56 -9.08
CA SER A 95 -16.65 -1.15 -9.49
C SER A 95 -17.52 -0.22 -8.65
N GLU A 96 -18.50 -0.75 -7.94
CA GLU A 96 -19.42 0.00 -7.07
C GLU A 96 -18.72 0.55 -5.82
N ASN A 97 -17.66 -0.12 -5.37
CA ASN A 97 -16.90 0.26 -4.19
C ASN A 97 -15.60 1.00 -4.55
N CYS A 98 -15.43 1.38 -5.81
CA CYS A 98 -14.23 2.06 -6.27
C CYS A 98 -14.49 3.54 -6.56
N THR A 99 -13.54 4.36 -6.12
CA THR A 99 -13.47 5.79 -6.37
C THR A 99 -12.26 6.07 -7.26
N LEU A 100 -12.43 6.89 -8.29
CA LEU A 100 -11.38 7.23 -9.24
C LEU A 100 -10.95 8.68 -9.03
N TYR A 101 -9.65 8.94 -9.03
CA TYR A 101 -9.05 10.28 -9.00
C TYR A 101 -8.17 10.43 -10.24
N GLN A 102 -8.25 11.57 -10.92
CA GLN A 102 -7.56 11.74 -12.20
C GLN A 102 -6.03 11.78 -12.04
N SER A 103 -5.58 12.26 -10.88
CA SER A 103 -4.19 12.47 -10.47
C SER A 103 -4.06 12.15 -8.99
N LEU A 104 -2.83 11.85 -8.54
CA LEU A 104 -2.54 11.72 -7.11
C LEU A 104 -2.67 13.04 -6.34
N SER A 105 -2.48 14.18 -7.01
CA SER A 105 -2.60 15.51 -6.38
C SER A 105 -4.03 16.03 -6.29
N GLU A 106 -5.00 15.30 -6.85
CA GLU A 106 -6.40 15.72 -6.85
C GLU A 106 -7.15 15.26 -5.59
N ASN A 107 -7.83 16.21 -4.96
CA ASN A 107 -8.60 15.95 -3.74
C ASN A 107 -10.07 15.60 -4.02
N THR A 108 -10.49 15.66 -5.29
CA THR A 108 -11.88 15.43 -5.70
C THR A 108 -11.97 14.17 -6.54
N ALA A 109 -12.91 13.30 -6.19
CA ALA A 109 -13.20 12.11 -6.98
C ALA A 109 -13.82 12.49 -8.33
N LEU A 110 -13.45 11.76 -9.37
CA LEU A 110 -14.06 11.89 -10.69
C LEU A 110 -15.51 11.44 -10.67
N GLU A 111 -16.41 12.33 -11.10
CA GLU A 111 -17.79 11.96 -11.39
C GLU A 111 -17.87 10.95 -12.54
N ASP A 112 -18.84 10.03 -12.45
CA ASP A 112 -18.96 8.88 -13.34
C ASP A 112 -19.06 9.24 -14.85
N PHE A 113 -19.74 10.35 -15.14
CA PHE A 113 -19.95 10.85 -16.50
C PHE A 113 -18.82 11.74 -17.03
N THR A 114 -17.83 12.08 -16.20
CA THR A 114 -16.69 12.91 -16.60
C THR A 114 -15.96 12.28 -17.77
N ARG A 115 -15.83 13.02 -18.87
CA ARG A 115 -15.11 12.58 -20.07
C ARG A 115 -13.60 12.69 -19.84
N LEU A 116 -12.89 11.62 -20.15
CA LEU A 116 -11.45 11.52 -20.01
C LEU A 116 -10.77 11.53 -21.37
N SER A 117 -9.86 12.48 -21.55
CA SER A 117 -9.00 12.57 -22.74
C SER A 117 -7.84 11.58 -22.65
N LEU A 118 -8.14 10.27 -22.58
CA LEU A 118 -7.12 9.19 -22.46
C LEU A 118 -6.13 9.09 -23.64
N ARG A 119 -6.41 9.81 -24.73
CA ARG A 119 -5.52 9.92 -25.90
C ARG A 119 -4.93 11.32 -26.07
N GLY A 120 -5.30 12.27 -25.21
CA GLY A 120 -4.81 13.64 -25.24
C GLY A 120 -3.37 13.77 -24.72
N THR A 121 -2.77 14.92 -24.96
CA THR A 121 -1.42 15.28 -24.52
C THR A 121 -1.43 16.65 -23.83
N PRO A 122 -1.20 16.74 -22.50
CA PRO A 122 -1.21 15.63 -21.54
C PRO A 122 -2.63 15.11 -21.30
N GLY A 123 -2.74 13.81 -20.97
CA GLY A 123 -3.99 13.17 -20.57
C GLY A 123 -3.86 12.53 -19.18
N PRO A 124 -4.98 12.14 -18.54
CA PRO A 124 -4.98 11.46 -17.25
C PRO A 124 -4.08 10.22 -17.24
N GLY A 125 -3.25 10.07 -16.21
CA GLY A 125 -2.34 8.93 -16.08
C GLY A 125 -1.31 8.85 -17.20
N SER A 126 -0.88 9.98 -17.75
CA SER A 126 0.10 10.00 -18.85
C SER A 126 1.52 9.63 -18.40
N SER A 127 1.81 9.67 -17.10
CA SER A 127 3.12 9.38 -16.54
C SER A 127 3.06 8.48 -15.31
N VAL A 128 4.19 7.87 -14.96
CA VAL A 128 4.37 7.07 -13.74
C VAL A 128 4.37 7.95 -12.48
N GLY A 129 4.80 9.21 -12.60
CA GLY A 129 4.84 10.17 -11.50
C GLY A 129 3.48 10.79 -11.16
N ASP A 130 2.57 10.82 -12.15
CA ASP A 130 1.20 11.29 -11.99
C ASP A 130 0.20 10.28 -12.59
N PRO A 131 0.04 9.10 -11.96
CA PRO A 131 -0.90 8.08 -12.40
C PRO A 131 -2.33 8.44 -11.98
N ILE A 132 -3.31 7.79 -12.63
CA ILE A 132 -4.69 7.78 -12.15
C ILE A 132 -4.75 6.94 -10.86
N ALA A 133 -5.45 7.42 -9.82
CA ALA A 133 -5.65 6.63 -8.61
C ALA A 133 -7.02 5.96 -8.58
N LEU A 134 -7.03 4.67 -8.27
CA LEU A 134 -8.25 3.90 -8.01
C LEU A 134 -8.24 3.43 -6.55
N VAL A 135 -9.16 4.00 -5.75
CA VAL A 135 -9.32 3.66 -4.33
C VAL A 135 -10.47 2.69 -4.18
N SER A 136 -10.21 1.50 -3.65
CA SER A 136 -11.22 0.47 -3.36
C SER A 136 -11.67 0.53 -1.91
N GLY A 137 -12.98 0.47 -1.67
CA GLY A 137 -13.58 0.38 -0.34
C GLY A 137 -13.39 -0.98 0.34
N HIS A 138 -12.95 -2.00 -0.41
CA HIS A 138 -12.66 -3.33 0.12
C HIS A 138 -11.33 -3.87 -0.38
N VAL A 139 -10.72 -4.71 0.46
CA VAL A 139 -9.63 -5.59 0.06
C VAL A 139 -10.19 -6.68 -0.86
N ARG A 140 -9.41 -7.14 -1.83
CA ARG A 140 -9.81 -8.23 -2.73
C ARG A 140 -10.19 -9.49 -1.93
N GLN A 141 -11.36 -10.07 -2.25
CA GLN A 141 -11.93 -11.23 -1.55
C GLN A 141 -11.16 -12.54 -1.79
N SER A 142 -10.31 -12.59 -2.81
CA SER A 142 -9.47 -13.74 -3.12
C SER A 142 -8.07 -13.24 -3.45
N GLN A 143 -7.10 -13.72 -2.68
CA GLN A 143 -5.68 -13.58 -2.98
C GLN A 143 -5.41 -14.48 -4.19
N VAL A 144 -5.80 -14.02 -5.38
CA VAL A 144 -5.27 -14.58 -6.62
C VAL A 144 -3.79 -14.25 -6.56
N GLU A 145 -2.97 -15.24 -6.22
CA GLU A 145 -1.53 -15.17 -6.40
C GLU A 145 -1.32 -14.64 -7.81
N SER A 146 -0.72 -13.45 -7.90
CA SER A 146 -0.41 -12.81 -9.18
C SER A 146 0.22 -13.89 -10.06
N SER A 147 -0.47 -14.28 -11.14
CA SER A 147 0.04 -15.28 -12.07
C SER A 147 1.23 -14.74 -12.88
N ALA A 148 1.84 -13.63 -12.45
CA ALA A 148 3.12 -13.12 -12.92
C ALA A 148 4.30 -13.99 -12.44
N ALA A 149 4.08 -15.30 -12.28
CA ALA A 149 5.15 -16.24 -12.45
C ALA A 149 5.66 -16.05 -13.88
N SER A 150 6.87 -15.48 -14.00
CA SER A 150 7.67 -15.35 -15.23
C SER A 150 7.57 -14.04 -16.04
N GLN A 151 7.09 -12.92 -15.50
CA GLN A 151 7.29 -11.61 -16.16
C GLN A 151 8.50 -10.91 -15.50
N GLU A 152 9.58 -10.67 -16.25
CA GLU A 152 10.70 -9.82 -15.79
C GLU A 152 10.15 -8.43 -15.50
N LEU A 153 9.92 -8.14 -14.22
CA LEU A 153 9.49 -6.84 -13.76
C LEU A 153 10.68 -5.88 -13.80
N LEU A 154 10.43 -4.65 -14.23
CA LEU A 154 11.46 -3.62 -14.22
C LEU A 154 11.76 -3.22 -12.77
N GLU A 155 12.98 -2.76 -12.51
CA GLU A 155 13.27 -1.99 -11.30
C GLU A 155 13.10 -0.52 -11.62
N ARG A 156 12.39 0.20 -10.75
CA ARG A 156 12.23 1.65 -10.87
C ARG A 156 13.24 2.34 -9.98
N ASP A 157 14.06 3.19 -10.57
CA ASP A 157 14.80 4.20 -9.81
C ASP A 157 13.86 5.38 -9.54
N PHE A 158 13.43 5.55 -8.29
CA PHE A 158 12.61 6.70 -7.89
C PHE A 158 12.95 7.14 -6.48
N GLU A 159 12.96 8.45 -6.30
CA GLU A 159 13.16 9.09 -5.00
C GLU A 159 11.96 8.79 -4.10
N GLN A 160 12.22 8.09 -3.00
CA GLN A 160 11.21 7.81 -1.99
C GLN A 160 11.06 9.04 -1.10
N ARG A 161 9.87 9.65 -1.13
CA ARG A 161 9.48 10.70 -0.20
C ARG A 161 8.75 10.07 0.98
N TYR A 162 9.04 10.58 2.17
CA TYR A 162 8.51 10.06 3.43
C TYR A 162 7.78 11.14 4.21
N VAL A 163 6.79 10.73 4.99
CA VAL A 163 6.26 11.50 6.13
C VAL A 163 6.88 10.90 7.39
N TYR A 164 7.61 11.71 8.13
CA TYR A 164 8.20 11.39 9.42
C TYR A 164 7.25 11.76 10.55
N TYR A 165 7.17 10.91 11.57
CA TYR A 165 6.23 11.10 12.67
C TYR A 165 6.73 10.49 13.99
N HIS A 166 6.38 11.11 15.10
CA HIS A 166 6.45 10.50 16.43
C HIS A 166 5.10 9.95 16.85
N VAL A 167 5.14 8.88 17.64
CA VAL A 167 3.95 8.23 18.18
C VAL A 167 3.93 8.40 19.69
N TYR A 168 2.80 8.85 20.22
CA TYR A 168 2.58 9.03 21.65
C TYR A 168 1.32 8.27 22.10
N ASP A 169 1.44 7.54 23.20
CA ASP A 169 0.32 7.04 23.97
C ASP A 169 0.02 7.95 25.18
N GLU A 170 -0.90 7.54 26.04
CA GLU A 170 -1.27 8.29 27.25
C GLU A 170 -0.12 8.45 28.26
N GLN A 171 0.94 7.63 28.17
CA GLN A 171 2.12 7.69 29.02
C GLN A 171 3.27 8.51 28.40
N GLY A 172 3.14 8.89 27.13
CA GLY A 172 4.13 9.69 26.41
C GLY A 172 4.60 8.99 25.14
N GLU A 173 5.85 9.23 24.77
CA GLU A 173 6.43 8.72 23.53
C GLU A 173 6.54 7.18 23.55
N THR A 174 6.19 6.55 22.43
CA THR A 174 6.16 5.09 22.28
C THR A 174 6.89 4.64 21.01
N VAL A 175 7.29 3.37 20.97
CA VAL A 175 8.07 2.80 19.86
C VAL A 175 7.22 2.69 18.61
N SER A 176 7.68 3.29 17.51
CA SER A 176 7.06 3.16 16.20
C SER A 176 7.33 1.78 15.60
N LYS A 177 6.31 1.15 15.01
CA LYS A 177 6.46 -0.11 14.26
C LYS A 177 7.08 0.10 12.89
N THR A 178 7.10 1.33 12.41
CA THR A 178 7.75 1.75 11.17
C THR A 178 9.07 2.47 11.43
N SER A 179 9.65 2.30 12.63
CA SER A 179 10.95 2.87 12.95
C SER A 179 12.01 2.39 11.96
N PHE A 180 12.93 3.29 11.63
CA PHE A 180 13.99 3.03 10.66
C PHE A 180 15.39 3.27 11.22
N ASP A 181 15.48 3.85 12.41
CA ASP A 181 16.70 4.04 13.17
C ASP A 181 16.53 3.42 14.57
N GLU A 182 17.52 2.64 14.99
CA GLU A 182 17.54 2.00 16.31
C GLU A 182 17.83 3.01 17.43
N ASN A 183 18.43 4.16 17.09
CA ASN A 183 18.75 5.20 18.07
C ASN A 183 17.52 6.08 18.41
N THR A 184 16.54 6.15 17.51
CA THR A 184 15.30 6.91 17.67
C THR A 184 14.09 6.00 17.42
N PRO A 185 13.86 4.99 18.28
CA PRO A 185 12.87 3.93 18.04
C PRO A 185 11.41 4.43 17.99
N SER A 186 11.15 5.63 18.47
CA SER A 186 9.86 6.31 18.42
C SER A 186 9.58 7.04 17.11
N LEU A 187 10.61 7.35 16.33
CA LEU A 187 10.49 8.04 15.06
C LEU A 187 10.15 7.05 13.94
N GLY A 188 8.91 7.14 13.47
CA GLY A 188 8.39 6.37 12.34
C GLY A 188 8.52 7.11 11.01
N ARG A 189 8.38 6.37 9.91
CA ARG A 189 8.21 6.97 8.58
C ARG A 189 7.32 6.13 7.68
N VAL A 190 6.49 6.80 6.89
CA VAL A 190 5.66 6.18 5.83
C VAL A 190 5.90 6.82 4.48
N ASN A 191 5.87 6.03 3.41
CA ASN A 191 6.08 6.53 2.05
C ASN A 191 4.86 7.37 1.60
N THR A 192 5.09 8.55 1.03
CA THR A 192 3.99 9.44 0.60
C THR A 192 3.08 8.78 -0.45
N LEU A 193 3.62 7.93 -1.33
CA LEU A 193 2.86 7.19 -2.35
C LEU A 193 2.05 6.02 -1.78
N ALA A 194 2.21 5.69 -0.49
CA ALA A 194 1.38 4.71 0.21
C ALA A 194 0.09 5.34 0.75
N ILE A 195 0.06 6.66 0.93
CA ILE A 195 -1.13 7.38 1.40
C ILE A 195 -2.13 7.50 0.24
N PRO A 196 -3.40 7.12 0.43
CA PRO A 196 -4.39 7.19 -0.64
C PRO A 196 -4.91 8.62 -0.87
N PRO A 197 -5.19 9.02 -2.13
CA PRO A 197 -6.01 10.20 -2.42
C PRO A 197 -7.34 10.15 -1.64
N PRO A 198 -7.83 11.29 -1.14
CA PRO A 198 -7.51 12.67 -1.52
C PRO A 198 -6.32 13.33 -0.77
N HIS A 199 -5.39 12.56 -0.21
CA HIS A 199 -4.22 13.10 0.51
C HIS A 199 -4.60 14.12 1.60
N THR A 200 -5.65 13.84 2.36
CA THR A 200 -6.00 14.65 3.53
C THR A 200 -5.33 14.11 4.79
N VAL A 201 -5.37 14.88 5.87
CA VAL A 201 -5.01 14.41 7.22
C VAL A 201 -5.77 13.13 7.56
N GLY A 202 -7.04 13.01 7.18
CA GLY A 202 -7.82 11.79 7.36
C GLY A 202 -7.26 10.57 6.59
N SER A 203 -6.81 10.76 5.35
CA SER A 203 -6.13 9.69 4.58
C SER A 203 -4.82 9.27 5.23
N LEU A 204 -4.01 10.24 5.66
CA LEU A 204 -2.76 9.98 6.39
C LEU A 204 -3.03 9.25 7.71
N LYS A 205 -4.00 9.72 8.49
CA LYS A 205 -4.44 9.12 9.75
C LYS A 205 -4.84 7.66 9.59
N ASN A 206 -5.68 7.35 8.61
CA ASN A 206 -6.07 5.96 8.35
C ASN A 206 -4.87 5.09 7.98
N HIS A 207 -3.95 5.63 7.17
CA HIS A 207 -2.74 4.90 6.78
C HIS A 207 -1.79 4.66 7.97
N LEU A 208 -1.60 5.65 8.83
CA LEU A 208 -0.79 5.53 10.04
C LEU A 208 -1.40 4.54 11.04
N ILE A 209 -2.72 4.59 11.25
CA ILE A 209 -3.43 3.61 12.09
C ILE A 209 -3.17 2.19 11.61
N ALA A 210 -3.23 1.96 10.30
CA ALA A 210 -2.97 0.65 9.70
C ALA A 210 -1.49 0.25 9.83
N SER A 211 -0.56 1.17 9.58
CA SER A 211 0.88 0.93 9.59
C SER A 211 1.41 0.66 10.99
N GLU A 212 0.92 1.41 11.96
CA GLU A 212 1.23 1.25 13.39
C GLU A 212 0.35 0.20 14.07
N ASN A 213 -0.64 -0.37 13.38
CA ASN A 213 -1.62 -1.30 13.93
C ASN A 213 -2.18 -0.79 15.27
N ILE A 214 -2.63 0.46 15.27
CA ILE A 214 -3.24 1.16 16.41
C ILE A 214 -4.70 0.69 16.51
N LEU A 215 -5.08 0.18 17.68
CA LEU A 215 -6.46 -0.29 17.95
C LEU A 215 -7.28 0.75 18.75
N ALA A 216 -6.68 1.90 19.05
CA ALA A 216 -7.26 3.00 19.81
C ALA A 216 -8.36 3.74 19.05
N ARG A 217 -9.27 4.39 19.78
CA ARG A 217 -10.44 5.09 19.19
C ARG A 217 -10.29 6.59 19.02
N ASN A 218 -9.22 7.21 19.51
CA ASN A 218 -9.03 8.66 19.47
C ASN A 218 -7.64 9.00 18.92
N VAL A 219 -7.39 8.70 17.65
CA VAL A 219 -6.12 9.06 17.01
C VAL A 219 -6.17 10.51 16.53
N GLN A 220 -5.22 11.31 17.00
CA GLN A 220 -5.06 12.71 16.62
C GLN A 220 -3.70 12.90 15.95
N ILE A 221 -3.65 13.86 15.03
CA ILE A 221 -2.42 14.26 14.33
C ILE A 221 -2.24 15.75 14.58
N PHE A 222 -1.03 16.13 14.98
CA PHE A 222 -0.59 17.50 15.16
C PHE A 222 0.49 17.81 14.12
N GLU A 223 0.62 19.07 13.73
CA GLU A 223 1.56 19.51 12.69
C GLU A 223 3.02 19.23 13.09
N ASP A 224 3.33 19.33 14.38
CA ASP A 224 4.61 19.06 15.00
C ASP A 224 4.42 18.64 16.48
N GLU A 225 5.53 18.40 17.19
CA GLU A 225 5.55 17.99 18.60
C GLU A 225 5.06 19.08 19.58
N ASP A 226 5.14 20.36 19.17
CA ASP A 226 4.74 21.52 19.97
C ASP A 226 3.29 21.97 19.65
N GLY A 227 2.59 21.23 18.79
CA GLY A 227 1.27 21.57 18.29
C GLY A 227 0.22 21.69 19.39
N GLU A 228 -0.37 22.88 19.55
CA GLU A 228 -1.41 23.13 20.57
C GLU A 228 -2.78 22.55 20.19
N SER A 229 -3.00 22.20 18.93
CA SER A 229 -4.30 21.75 18.42
C SER A 229 -4.15 20.71 17.31
N PRO A 230 -5.01 19.69 17.27
CA PRO A 230 -4.95 18.66 16.24
C PRO A 230 -5.39 19.23 14.89
N MET A 231 -4.76 18.75 13.82
CA MET A 231 -5.14 19.04 12.45
C MET A 231 -6.52 18.46 12.12
N ASN A 232 -7.25 19.10 11.20
CA ASN A 232 -8.57 18.62 10.80
C ASN A 232 -8.44 17.52 9.75
N ASP A 233 -9.21 16.44 9.88
CA ASP A 233 -9.22 15.30 8.95
C ASP A 233 -9.53 15.67 7.49
N THR A 234 -10.21 16.81 7.28
CA THR A 234 -10.52 17.32 5.94
C THR A 234 -9.41 18.15 5.33
N ASP A 235 -8.40 18.55 6.10
CA ASP A 235 -7.32 19.40 5.62
C ASP A 235 -6.48 18.63 4.59
N ALA A 236 -6.23 19.28 3.46
CA ALA A 236 -5.43 18.71 2.38
C ALA A 236 -3.93 18.82 2.70
N ILE A 237 -3.20 17.75 2.42
CA ILE A 237 -1.74 17.67 2.57
C ILE A 237 -1.12 17.58 1.19
N ALA A 238 -0.21 18.51 0.89
CA ALA A 238 0.52 18.53 -0.37
C ALA A 238 1.68 17.51 -0.39
N LEU A 239 1.38 16.22 -0.19
CA LEU A 239 2.35 15.10 -0.08
C LEU A 239 3.30 14.92 -1.28
N LEU A 240 2.97 15.54 -2.41
CA LEU A 240 3.76 15.52 -3.64
C LEU A 240 4.51 16.84 -3.90
N SER A 241 4.36 17.82 -3.00
CA SER A 241 5.14 19.05 -2.98
C SER A 241 6.49 18.81 -2.30
N ASP A 242 7.37 19.81 -2.36
CA ASP A 242 8.67 19.80 -1.69
C ASP A 242 8.59 20.24 -0.21
N SER A 243 7.41 20.70 0.22
CA SER A 243 7.13 21.09 1.60
C SER A 243 5.74 20.61 2.01
N PHE A 244 5.69 19.86 3.11
CA PHE A 244 4.48 19.37 3.77
C PHE A 244 4.83 18.99 5.22
N PRO A 245 3.86 18.92 6.14
CA PRO A 245 4.10 18.51 7.53
C PRO A 245 4.78 17.14 7.62
N GLY A 246 5.86 17.03 8.38
CA GLY A 246 6.64 15.78 8.48
C GLY A 246 7.51 15.46 7.27
N CYS A 247 7.81 16.40 6.37
CA CYS A 247 8.71 16.13 5.24
C CYS A 247 10.19 15.97 5.64
N MET A 248 10.56 16.31 6.88
CA MET A 248 11.91 16.24 7.43
C MET A 248 11.95 15.43 8.74
N GLU A 249 13.07 14.75 8.99
CA GLU A 249 13.26 13.92 10.20
C GLU A 249 13.29 14.72 11.49
N ASP A 250 13.78 15.97 11.45
CA ASP A 250 13.88 16.89 12.59
C ASP A 250 12.61 17.74 12.81
N GLN A 251 11.62 17.62 11.91
CA GLN A 251 10.30 18.25 12.03
C GLN A 251 9.20 17.23 11.73
N PRO A 252 9.12 16.14 12.52
CA PRO A 252 8.11 15.11 12.37
C PRO A 252 6.74 15.61 12.84
N ILE A 253 5.67 15.05 12.27
CA ILE A 253 4.32 15.25 12.82
C ILE A 253 4.16 14.45 14.12
N ALA A 254 3.31 14.90 15.04
CA ALA A 254 2.99 14.14 16.24
C ALA A 254 1.67 13.37 16.09
N VAL A 255 1.69 12.07 16.40
CA VAL A 255 0.53 11.18 16.35
C VAL A 255 0.23 10.72 17.77
N THR A 256 -0.93 11.08 18.29
CA THR A 256 -1.33 10.70 19.66
C THR A 256 -2.53 9.75 19.61
N TYR A 257 -2.60 8.84 20.58
CA TYR A 257 -3.77 7.97 20.73
C TYR A 257 -4.02 7.53 22.17
N GLU A 258 -5.30 7.32 22.49
CA GLU A 258 -5.73 6.79 23.79
C GLU A 258 -5.97 5.28 23.72
N VAL A 259 -5.16 4.51 24.46
CA VAL A 259 -5.37 3.06 24.57
C VAL A 259 -6.63 2.82 25.39
N GLN A 260 -7.56 2.01 24.88
CA GLN A 260 -8.75 1.66 25.63
C GLN A 260 -8.37 0.83 26.88
N GLY A 261 -8.18 1.52 28.00
CA GLY A 261 -8.01 0.90 29.30
C GLY A 261 -9.30 0.19 29.72
N ALA A 262 -9.19 -1.09 30.06
CA ALA A 262 -10.15 -1.78 30.90
C ALA A 262 -10.53 -0.86 32.08
N GLY A 263 -11.83 -0.63 32.28
CA GLY A 263 -12.33 0.31 33.29
C GLY A 263 -11.64 0.13 34.64
N VAL A 264 -10.88 1.13 35.04
CA VAL A 264 -10.24 1.20 36.35
C VAL A 264 -11.30 1.66 37.35
N GLY A 265 -11.86 0.71 38.10
CA GLY A 265 -12.27 0.97 39.48
C GLY A 265 -11.00 1.06 40.35
N PRO A 266 -10.96 1.94 41.36
CA PRO A 266 -9.74 2.16 42.13
C PRO A 266 -9.48 1.01 43.11
N ASN A 267 -8.18 0.76 43.36
CA ASN A 267 -7.57 -0.03 44.44
C ASN A 267 -7.22 -1.50 44.12
N ASN A 268 -5.94 -1.78 43.84
CA ASN A 268 -4.98 -2.12 44.90
C ASN A 268 -3.56 -2.37 44.34
N ILE A 269 -2.59 -1.92 45.14
CA ILE A 269 -1.15 -2.03 44.97
C ILE A 269 -0.72 -3.50 45.16
N ASN A 270 0.10 -4.04 44.24
CA ASN A 270 1.33 -4.78 44.53
C ASN A 270 2.08 -5.17 43.24
N ASN A 271 3.41 -5.09 43.33
CA ASN A 271 4.41 -5.14 42.26
C ASN A 271 4.52 -6.49 41.54
N GLU A 272 4.57 -6.47 40.20
CA GLU A 272 5.62 -7.10 39.35
C GLU A 272 5.40 -6.71 37.87
N PRO A 273 6.46 -6.60 37.05
CA PRO A 273 6.33 -6.20 35.65
C PRO A 273 6.03 -7.44 34.78
N GLN A 274 5.10 -7.32 33.81
CA GLN A 274 5.24 -7.82 32.43
C GLN A 274 3.91 -8.12 31.71
N THR A 275 3.87 -7.66 30.45
CA THR A 275 3.19 -8.25 29.27
C THR A 275 1.66 -8.43 29.31
N THR A 276 0.90 -7.37 29.01
CA THR A 276 -0.56 -7.48 28.82
C THR A 276 -1.16 -6.78 27.58
N GLY A 277 -0.34 -6.30 26.63
CA GLY A 277 -0.85 -5.71 25.37
C GLY A 277 -1.39 -6.72 24.33
N LEU A 278 -0.92 -7.97 24.33
CA LEU A 278 -1.32 -8.98 23.34
C LEU A 278 -2.51 -9.85 23.75
N GLN A 279 -2.78 -9.99 25.07
CA GLN A 279 -3.83 -10.89 25.55
C GLN A 279 -5.26 -10.40 25.27
N ALA A 280 -5.46 -9.08 25.13
CA ALA A 280 -6.79 -8.50 24.91
C ALA A 280 -7.40 -8.81 23.52
N THR A 281 -6.63 -9.36 22.57
CA THR A 281 -7.11 -9.69 21.21
C THR A 281 -7.43 -11.17 20.98
N PHE A 282 -7.13 -12.03 21.96
CA PHE A 282 -7.32 -13.49 21.85
C PHE A 282 -8.74 -13.89 22.30
N THR A 283 -9.75 -13.49 21.54
CA THR A 283 -11.17 -13.73 21.88
C THR A 283 -11.70 -15.09 21.45
N ARG A 284 -11.03 -15.77 20.51
CA ARG A 284 -11.49 -17.06 19.96
C ARG A 284 -10.78 -18.22 20.64
N LYS A 285 -11.54 -19.25 20.98
CA LYS A 285 -11.04 -20.45 21.64
C LYS A 285 -10.79 -21.56 20.62
N ILE A 286 -9.60 -22.13 20.66
CA ILE A 286 -9.21 -23.29 19.85
C ILE A 286 -8.75 -24.43 20.77
N LYS A 287 -9.05 -25.66 20.37
CA LYS A 287 -8.73 -26.88 21.11
C LYS A 287 -7.84 -27.79 20.27
N ALA A 288 -6.73 -28.24 20.86
CA ALA A 288 -5.84 -29.21 20.23
C ALA A 288 -6.53 -30.57 20.06
N THR A 289 -6.48 -31.11 18.84
CA THR A 289 -7.09 -32.40 18.48
C THR A 289 -6.10 -33.57 18.56
N GLN A 290 -4.80 -33.29 18.56
CA GLN A 290 -3.71 -34.28 18.60
C GLN A 290 -2.53 -33.79 19.45
N ASN A 291 -1.68 -34.72 19.89
CA ASN A 291 -0.41 -34.42 20.55
C ASN A 291 0.67 -34.08 19.50
N TRP A 292 1.45 -33.03 19.75
CA TRP A 292 2.61 -32.68 18.93
C TRP A 292 3.61 -31.83 19.72
N ASN A 293 4.91 -31.99 19.50
CA ASN A 293 5.97 -31.33 20.25
C ASN A 293 6.76 -30.27 19.44
N LEU A 294 6.10 -29.42 18.64
CA LEU A 294 6.79 -28.40 17.82
C LEU A 294 7.61 -27.43 18.68
N GLY A 295 7.05 -27.06 19.82
CA GLY A 295 7.67 -26.13 20.77
C GLY A 295 8.95 -26.65 21.41
N ASP A 296 9.19 -27.96 21.35
CA ASP A 296 10.42 -28.58 21.85
C ASP A 296 11.60 -28.35 20.87
N TYR A 297 11.30 -28.11 19.59
CA TYR A 297 12.28 -27.89 18.54
C TYR A 297 12.40 -26.41 18.13
N ASP A 298 11.31 -25.66 18.16
CA ASP A 298 11.26 -24.22 17.81
C ASP A 298 10.40 -23.48 18.84
N ASN A 299 11.01 -22.59 19.62
CA ASN A 299 10.35 -21.88 20.72
C ASN A 299 9.24 -20.91 20.25
N ARG A 300 9.16 -20.61 18.94
CA ARG A 300 8.08 -19.82 18.35
C ARG A 300 6.77 -20.60 18.24
N TRP A 301 6.80 -21.91 18.46
CA TRP A 301 5.64 -22.79 18.35
C TRP A 301 5.21 -23.34 19.71
N HIS A 302 3.91 -23.61 19.86
CA HIS A 302 3.39 -24.36 21.00
C HIS A 302 3.58 -25.86 20.79
N SER A 303 3.96 -26.55 21.87
CA SER A 303 3.73 -28.00 21.97
C SER A 303 2.27 -28.23 22.35
N LEU A 304 1.59 -29.09 21.60
CA LEU A 304 0.17 -29.41 21.73
C LEU A 304 0.01 -30.73 22.48
N LYS A 305 -0.87 -30.76 23.48
CA LYS A 305 -1.47 -32.00 23.99
C LYS A 305 -2.95 -32.00 23.63
N LYS A 306 -3.46 -33.16 23.24
CA LYS A 306 -4.86 -33.34 22.88
C LYS A 306 -5.73 -32.90 24.05
N GLY A 307 -6.63 -31.95 23.78
CA GLY A 307 -7.49 -31.34 24.80
C GLY A 307 -7.03 -29.98 25.29
N ASP A 308 -5.78 -29.57 25.03
CA ASP A 308 -5.28 -28.25 25.38
C ASP A 308 -6.11 -27.16 24.73
N ILE A 309 -6.32 -26.09 25.49
CA ILE A 309 -7.09 -24.92 25.09
C ILE A 309 -6.14 -23.75 24.89
N PHE A 310 -6.28 -23.09 23.75
CA PHE A 310 -5.58 -21.86 23.44
C PHE A 310 -6.57 -20.79 23.04
N HIS A 311 -6.17 -19.54 23.22
CA HIS A 311 -6.94 -18.38 22.79
C HIS A 311 -6.20 -17.70 21.65
N THR A 312 -6.90 -17.38 20.57
CA THR A 312 -6.36 -16.77 19.35
C THR A 312 -7.24 -15.61 18.87
N ASN A 313 -6.68 -14.75 18.02
CA ASN A 313 -7.40 -13.66 17.36
C ASN A 313 -8.12 -14.16 16.09
N GLY A 314 -7.94 -15.43 15.71
CA GLY A 314 -8.58 -16.05 14.55
C GLY A 314 -7.97 -15.66 13.21
N VAL A 315 -6.88 -14.90 13.19
CA VAL A 315 -6.18 -14.53 11.96
C VAL A 315 -5.30 -15.69 11.53
N LEU A 316 -5.63 -16.29 10.39
CA LEU A 316 -4.83 -17.34 9.77
C LEU A 316 -3.56 -16.74 9.17
N ARG A 317 -2.41 -17.36 9.43
CA ARG A 317 -1.09 -16.95 8.91
C ARG A 317 -0.34 -18.17 8.37
N LYS A 318 0.73 -17.92 7.63
CA LYS A 318 1.68 -18.95 7.20
C LYS A 318 3.02 -18.64 7.81
N GLU A 319 3.56 -19.58 8.57
CA GLU A 319 4.84 -19.39 9.28
C GLU A 319 5.79 -20.56 9.00
N GLU A 320 7.08 -20.23 8.96
CA GLU A 320 8.16 -21.20 8.75
C GLU A 320 8.51 -21.88 10.08
N TRP A 321 8.38 -23.20 10.14
CA TRP A 321 8.92 -24.03 11.23
C TRP A 321 10.26 -24.64 10.81
N ARG A 322 11.25 -24.53 11.69
CA ARG A 322 12.60 -25.05 11.45
C ARG A 322 12.89 -26.23 12.37
N TYR A 323 13.19 -27.38 11.78
CA TYR A 323 13.67 -28.53 12.55
C TYR A 323 15.17 -28.40 12.78
N ASN A 324 15.56 -27.94 13.97
CA ASN A 324 16.94 -27.71 14.36
C ASN A 324 17.85 -28.96 14.27
N GLY A 325 17.28 -30.18 14.23
CA GLY A 325 18.05 -31.42 14.13
C GLY A 325 18.44 -31.89 12.72
N THR A 326 17.79 -31.41 11.65
CA THR A 326 18.06 -31.87 10.26
C THR A 326 18.09 -30.74 9.23
N GLY A 327 17.92 -29.47 9.63
CA GLY A 327 17.90 -28.32 8.71
C GLY A 327 16.70 -28.30 7.74
N ARG A 328 15.66 -29.11 8.00
CA ARG A 328 14.44 -29.09 7.18
C ARG A 328 13.56 -27.92 7.60
N THR A 329 13.08 -27.17 6.61
CA THR A 329 12.14 -26.07 6.77
C THR A 329 10.78 -26.51 6.23
N SER A 330 9.70 -26.13 6.91
CA SER A 330 8.33 -26.42 6.47
C SER A 330 7.45 -25.24 6.79
N VAL A 331 6.61 -24.85 5.83
CA VAL A 331 5.67 -23.74 6.01
C VAL A 331 4.32 -24.31 6.40
N TRP A 332 3.75 -23.80 7.50
CA TRP A 332 2.48 -24.27 8.04
C TRP A 332 1.48 -23.14 8.15
N ASP A 333 0.23 -23.46 7.80
CA ASP A 333 -0.94 -22.66 8.19
C ASP A 333 -1.08 -22.68 9.72
N CYS A 334 -1.07 -21.52 10.37
CA CYS A 334 -1.10 -21.41 11.82
C CYS A 334 -1.89 -20.20 12.33
N TYR A 335 -2.14 -20.23 13.63
CA TYR A 335 -2.72 -19.12 14.39
C TYR A 335 -1.73 -18.69 15.48
N LEU A 336 -1.63 -17.38 15.71
CA LEU A 336 -0.97 -16.88 16.92
C LEU A 336 -1.93 -17.09 18.10
N ALA A 337 -1.47 -17.78 19.14
CA ALA A 337 -2.32 -18.12 20.27
C ALA A 337 -1.59 -18.04 21.61
N THR A 338 -2.34 -17.73 22.67
CA THR A 338 -1.88 -17.80 24.05
C THR A 338 -2.41 -19.06 24.74
N ASN A 339 -1.55 -19.71 25.52
CA ASN A 339 -1.96 -20.85 26.36
C ASN A 339 -2.38 -20.38 27.77
N SER A 340 -2.79 -21.31 28.63
CA SER A 340 -3.20 -20.99 30.01
C SER A 340 -2.06 -20.41 30.88
N ALA A 341 -0.81 -20.55 30.46
CA ALA A 341 0.36 -19.97 31.13
C ALA A 341 0.72 -18.57 30.59
N GLY A 342 -0.09 -17.99 29.70
CA GLY A 342 0.13 -16.68 29.10
C GLY A 342 1.17 -16.65 27.97
N ARG A 343 1.83 -17.77 27.68
CA ARG A 343 2.82 -17.85 26.60
C ARG A 343 2.14 -17.68 25.24
N VAL A 344 2.64 -16.73 24.45
CA VAL A 344 2.20 -16.49 23.08
C VAL A 344 3.14 -17.20 22.11
N ALA A 345 2.59 -18.06 21.25
CA ALA A 345 3.32 -18.79 20.22
C ALA A 345 2.35 -19.29 19.13
N PHE A 346 2.89 -19.85 18.04
CA PHE A 346 2.09 -20.37 16.94
C PHE A 346 1.50 -21.75 17.22
N VAL A 347 0.27 -21.95 16.76
CA VAL A 347 -0.43 -23.24 16.78
C VAL A 347 -0.83 -23.62 15.36
N VAL A 348 -0.44 -24.81 14.91
CA VAL A 348 -0.73 -25.30 13.54
C VAL A 348 -2.21 -25.59 13.37
N ARG A 349 -2.79 -25.09 12.27
CA ARG A 349 -4.21 -25.19 11.93
C ARG A 349 -4.73 -26.63 11.85
N CYS A 350 -3.98 -27.57 11.25
CA CYS A 350 -4.46 -28.94 11.04
C CYS A 350 -4.57 -29.78 12.33
N TYR A 351 -4.00 -29.31 13.45
CA TYR A 351 -4.02 -30.01 14.75
C TYR A 351 -4.93 -29.35 15.78
N ILE A 352 -5.83 -28.47 15.34
CA ILE A 352 -6.80 -27.80 16.21
C ILE A 352 -8.21 -27.81 15.63
N SER A 353 -9.17 -27.50 16.49
CA SER A 353 -10.56 -27.19 16.15
C SER A 353 -11.00 -25.94 16.90
N PHE A 354 -11.80 -25.08 16.26
CA PHE A 354 -12.49 -24.03 17.01
C PHE A 354 -13.53 -24.65 17.94
N CYS A 355 -13.63 -24.12 19.16
CA CYS A 355 -14.58 -24.57 20.17
C CYS A 355 -15.96 -23.97 19.97
#